data_AF-A0A7Z9ZI04-F1
#
_entry.id   AF-A0A7Z9ZI04-F1
#
_cell.length_a   1.000
_cell.length_b   1.000
_cell.length_c   1.000
_cell.angle_alpha   90.00
_cell.angle_beta   90.00
_cell.angle_gamma   90.00
#
_symmetry.space_group_name_H-M   'P 1'
#
loop_
_entity.id
_entity.type
_entity.pdbx_description
1 polymer ?
#
loop_
_entity_poly.entity_id
_entity_poly.type
_entity_poly.pdbx_seq_one_letter_code
_entity_poly.pdbx_strand_id
1 'polypeptide(L)'
;MGDIQAGRGHARHRGRIVLITGPRGAGKTTLCTRFAAAAREAGLDVAGLLSPARLADGRKAGIDVRDLRSGEQHPLAERRGDMDGPGTDEWAFHADALAWGEARLREATPCDVLIVDELGPLELVHGEGWQEALTALERRAFRLALVVIRPELLETARARWPEAQVVVLDDGPDEGLVTRSLASNAKASTEGDRDDALAHAAASSEPRDSPKACASASERARQIARLLSTLEIPGGSGDDRG
;
A
#
# COMPACT_ATOMS: atom_id res chain seq x y z
N MET A 1 18.53 27.44 35.91
CA MET A 1 18.56 27.78 34.47
C MET A 1 19.66 26.94 33.84
N GLY A 2 19.44 25.84 33.14
CA GLY A 2 18.27 25.04 32.80
C GLY A 2 18.87 23.76 32.20
N ASP A 3 18.43 22.60 32.69
CA ASP A 3 18.97 21.30 32.27
C ASP A 3 18.64 21.04 30.80
N ILE A 4 19.68 20.81 29.98
CA ILE A 4 19.53 20.29 28.62
C ILE A 4 19.25 18.80 28.76
N GLN A 5 17.96 18.43 28.74
CA GLN A 5 17.55 17.04 28.54
C GLN A 5 17.99 16.59 27.14
N ALA A 6 19.12 15.88 27.10
CA ALA A 6 19.59 15.12 25.96
C ALA A 6 18.46 14.18 25.49
N GLY A 7 17.97 14.43 24.28
CA GLY A 7 16.93 13.64 23.63
C GLY A 7 17.32 12.17 23.57
N ARG A 8 16.36 11.34 24.00
CA ARG A 8 16.31 9.88 24.01
C ARG A 8 17.20 9.24 22.94
N GLY A 9 18.23 8.53 23.39
CA GLY A 9 18.97 7.57 22.58
C GLY A 9 18.04 6.45 22.14
N HIS A 10 17.52 6.54 20.92
CA HIS A 10 16.87 5.42 20.26
C HIS A 10 17.98 4.49 19.76
N ALA A 11 17.93 3.23 20.17
CA ALA A 11 18.76 2.19 19.57
C ALA A 11 18.66 2.30 18.04
N ARG A 12 19.80 2.28 17.35
CA ARG A 12 19.90 2.44 15.90
C ARG A 12 19.25 1.25 15.19
N HIS A 13 17.92 1.22 15.13
CA HIS A 13 17.20 0.27 14.31
C HIS A 13 17.48 0.63 12.86
N ARG A 14 18.25 -0.22 12.16
CA ARG A 14 18.33 -0.17 10.70
C ARG A 14 16.92 -0.27 10.15
N GLY A 15 16.57 0.56 9.16
CA GLY A 15 15.27 0.50 8.53
C GLY A 15 14.91 -0.92 8.08
N ARG A 16 13.73 -1.38 8.47
CA ARG A 16 13.25 -2.72 8.14
C ARG A 16 12.65 -2.74 6.75
N ILE A 17 12.95 -3.76 5.95
CA ILE A 17 12.29 -3.97 4.66
C ILE A 17 11.27 -5.09 4.79
N VAL A 18 10.09 -4.83 4.22
CA VAL A 18 9.07 -5.84 3.97
C VAL A 18 8.82 -5.91 2.47
N LEU A 19 9.04 -7.09 1.89
CA LEU A 19 8.69 -7.39 0.50
C LEU A 19 7.24 -7.86 0.44
N ILE A 20 6.42 -7.19 -0.35
CA ILE A 20 5.04 -7.57 -0.61
C ILE A 20 5.01 -8.24 -1.98
N THR A 21 4.61 -9.51 -2.03
CA THR A 21 4.54 -10.27 -3.28
C THR A 21 3.22 -11.01 -3.43
N GLY A 22 2.93 -11.51 -4.62
CA GLY A 22 1.67 -12.16 -4.96
C GLY A 22 1.30 -11.91 -6.43
N PRO A 23 0.37 -12.70 -6.98
CA PRO A 23 -0.04 -12.62 -8.38
C PRO A 23 -0.56 -11.24 -8.79
N ARG A 24 -0.63 -10.99 -10.10
CA ARG A 24 -1.26 -9.79 -10.66
C ARG A 24 -2.73 -9.75 -10.19
N GLY A 25 -3.19 -8.61 -9.70
CA GLY A 25 -4.55 -8.48 -9.18
C GLY A 25 -4.74 -8.88 -7.71
N ALA A 26 -3.72 -9.40 -7.02
CA ALA A 26 -3.81 -9.75 -5.59
C ALA A 26 -4.04 -8.56 -4.63
N GLY A 27 -4.17 -7.34 -5.14
CA GLY A 27 -4.42 -6.13 -4.34
C GLY A 27 -3.21 -5.61 -3.56
N LYS A 28 -1.98 -5.84 -4.03
CA LYS A 28 -0.74 -5.33 -3.43
C LYS A 28 -0.74 -3.80 -3.32
N THR A 29 -1.06 -3.10 -4.41
CA THR A 29 -1.22 -1.64 -4.41
C THR A 29 -2.34 -1.18 -3.48
N THR A 30 -3.45 -1.93 -3.39
CA THR A 30 -4.55 -1.65 -2.45
C THR A 30 -4.09 -1.77 -0.99
N LEU A 31 -3.33 -2.81 -0.65
CA LEU A 31 -2.73 -2.99 0.67
C LEU A 31 -1.81 -1.80 1.00
N CYS A 32 -0.91 -1.44 0.09
CA CYS A 32 0.02 -0.32 0.31
C CYS A 32 -0.72 1.01 0.45
N THR A 33 -1.78 1.22 -0.32
CA THR A 33 -2.64 2.42 -0.22
C THR A 33 -3.30 2.51 1.16
N ARG A 34 -3.91 1.42 1.63
CA ARG A 34 -4.56 1.37 2.95
C ARG A 34 -3.55 1.51 4.09
N PHE A 35 -2.38 0.89 3.96
CA PHE A 35 -1.29 1.04 4.92
C PHE A 35 -0.82 2.49 5.00
N ALA A 36 -0.60 3.15 3.86
CA ALA A 36 -0.18 4.55 3.80
C ALA A 36 -1.21 5.47 4.47
N ALA A 37 -2.51 5.23 4.25
CA ALA A 37 -3.57 6.00 4.90
C ALA A 37 -3.52 5.82 6.43
N ALA A 38 -3.50 4.58 6.92
CA ALA A 38 -3.47 4.30 8.35
C ALA A 38 -2.19 4.81 9.03
N ALA A 39 -1.03 4.74 8.37
CA ALA A 39 0.23 5.29 8.88
C ALA A 39 0.18 6.82 8.99
N ARG A 40 -0.40 7.52 8.01
CA ARG A 40 -0.61 8.98 8.09
C ARG A 40 -1.61 9.37 9.18
N GLU A 41 -2.69 8.62 9.33
CA GLU A 41 -3.67 8.82 10.42
C GLU A 41 -3.01 8.67 11.80
N ALA A 42 -1.99 7.82 11.90
CA ALA A 42 -1.16 7.68 13.09
C ALA A 42 -0.05 8.76 13.23
N GLY A 43 -0.01 9.77 12.37
CA GLY A 43 0.93 10.89 12.42
C GLY A 43 2.34 10.57 11.92
N LEU A 44 2.52 9.47 11.18
CA LEU A 44 3.83 9.08 10.63
C LEU A 44 4.11 9.79 9.30
N ASP A 45 5.38 10.09 9.04
CA ASP A 45 5.84 10.58 7.74
C ASP A 45 5.91 9.43 6.73
N VAL A 46 5.00 9.45 5.76
CA VAL A 46 4.88 8.43 4.70
C VAL A 46 5.34 9.00 3.37
N ALA A 47 6.40 8.43 2.82
CA ALA A 47 7.03 8.85 1.57
C ALA A 47 7.16 7.70 0.56
N GLY A 48 7.57 8.04 -0.66
CA GLY A 48 7.74 7.10 -1.77
C GLY A 48 6.57 7.10 -2.74
N LEU A 49 6.47 6.07 -3.57
CA LEU A 49 5.57 6.04 -4.72
C LEU A 49 4.56 4.89 -4.63
N LEU A 50 3.32 5.17 -5.05
CA LEU A 50 2.31 4.17 -5.39
C LEU A 50 2.07 4.14 -6.90
N SER A 51 1.69 2.97 -7.42
CA SER A 51 1.45 2.76 -8.84
C SER A 51 -0.01 2.33 -9.11
N PRO A 52 -1.04 3.14 -8.74
CA PRO A 52 -2.43 2.73 -8.84
C PRO A 52 -2.88 2.49 -10.28
N ALA A 53 -3.78 1.53 -10.46
CA ALA A 53 -4.44 1.31 -11.74
C ALA A 53 -5.36 2.48 -12.07
N ARG A 54 -5.19 3.07 -13.26
CA ARG A 54 -6.17 4.00 -13.84
C ARG A 54 -7.24 3.21 -14.56
N LEU A 55 -8.48 3.34 -14.10
CA LEU A 55 -9.65 2.70 -14.71
C LEU A 55 -10.40 3.72 -15.57
N ALA A 56 -10.78 3.33 -16.79
CA ALA A 56 -11.74 4.04 -17.62
C ALA A 56 -12.82 3.03 -18.06
N ASP A 57 -14.09 3.39 -17.92
CA ASP A 57 -15.24 2.54 -18.27
C ASP A 57 -15.17 1.12 -17.67
N GLY A 58 -14.72 1.00 -16.42
CA GLY A 58 -14.57 -0.28 -15.71
C GLY A 58 -13.43 -1.16 -16.22
N ARG A 59 -12.59 -0.67 -17.14
CA ARG A 59 -11.41 -1.36 -17.67
C ARG A 59 -10.14 -0.65 -17.27
N LYS A 60 -9.05 -1.40 -17.07
CA LYS A 60 -7.74 -0.81 -16.77
C LYS A 60 -7.20 -0.12 -18.04
N ALA A 61 -7.24 1.21 -18.03
CA ALA A 61 -6.78 2.06 -19.12
C ALA A 61 -5.29 2.42 -18.98
N GLY A 62 -4.77 2.45 -17.75
CA GLY A 62 -3.40 2.85 -17.49
C GLY A 62 -2.90 2.47 -16.11
N ILE A 63 -1.67 2.89 -15.83
CA ILE A 63 -1.06 2.93 -14.51
C ILE A 63 -0.69 4.38 -14.24
N ASP A 64 -1.00 4.86 -13.05
CA ASP A 64 -0.54 6.15 -12.52
C ASP A 64 0.65 5.95 -11.61
N VAL A 65 1.45 7.00 -11.43
CA VAL A 65 2.42 7.10 -10.33
C VAL A 65 1.97 8.23 -9.42
N ARG A 66 1.96 7.98 -8.11
CA ARG A 66 1.57 8.96 -7.09
C ARG A 66 2.64 9.07 -6.02
N ASP A 67 3.10 10.29 -5.75
CA ASP A 67 3.96 10.57 -4.61
C ASP A 67 3.12 10.59 -3.33
N LEU A 68 3.58 9.85 -2.34
CA LEU A 68 2.91 9.73 -1.05
C LEU A 68 3.08 11.01 -0.22
N ARG A 69 4.18 11.75 -0.33
CA ARG A 69 4.35 12.90 0.56
C ARG A 69 3.56 14.12 0.09
N SER A 70 3.62 14.46 -1.20
CA SER A 70 2.88 15.58 -1.79
C SER A 70 1.44 15.23 -2.18
N GLY A 71 1.17 13.96 -2.49
CA GLY A 71 -0.09 13.53 -3.07
C GLY A 71 -0.21 13.78 -4.59
N GLU A 72 0.80 14.39 -5.22
CA GLU A 72 0.84 14.64 -6.66
C GLU A 72 0.86 13.32 -7.45
N GLN A 73 0.19 13.31 -8.60
CA GLN A 73 -0.03 12.12 -9.41
C GLN A 73 0.14 12.40 -10.91
N HIS A 74 0.78 11.48 -11.62
CA HIS A 74 1.08 11.55 -13.06
C HIS A 74 0.74 10.24 -13.77
N PRO A 75 0.35 10.27 -15.05
CA PRO A 75 0.28 9.08 -15.88
C PRO A 75 1.63 8.39 -16.03
N LEU A 76 1.78 7.18 -15.48
CA LEU A 76 3.03 6.43 -15.55
C LEU A 76 3.11 5.60 -16.82
N ALA A 77 2.04 4.87 -17.14
CA ALA A 77 2.02 4.00 -18.30
C ALA A 77 0.62 3.87 -18.89
N GLU A 78 0.58 3.65 -20.19
CA GLU A 78 -0.61 3.32 -20.95
C GLU A 78 -0.54 1.90 -21.46
N ARG A 79 -1.71 1.28 -21.65
CA ARG A 79 -1.75 -0.04 -22.27
C ARG A 79 -1.24 0.12 -23.70
N ARG A 80 -0.25 -0.67 -24.10
CA ARG A 80 0.18 -0.71 -25.50
C ARG A 80 -1.03 -1.14 -26.32
N GLY A 81 -1.46 -0.31 -27.28
CA GLY A 81 -2.59 -0.65 -28.16
C GLY A 81 -2.34 -1.93 -28.94
N ASP A 82 -3.39 -2.42 -29.63
CA ASP A 82 -3.35 -3.61 -30.50
C ASP A 82 -2.43 -3.37 -31.71
N MET A 83 -1.12 -3.38 -31.47
CA MET A 83 -0.10 -3.33 -32.52
C MET A 83 0.16 -4.77 -32.99
N ASP A 84 -0.22 -5.08 -34.23
CA ASP A 84 0.06 -6.35 -34.88
C ASP A 84 1.59 -6.57 -34.99
N GLY A 85 2.10 -7.58 -34.28
CA GLY A 85 3.51 -8.01 -34.32
C GLY A 85 3.97 -8.65 -32.99
N PRO A 86 5.01 -9.50 -32.99
CA PRO A 86 5.54 -10.06 -31.75
C PRO A 86 6.17 -8.94 -30.90
N GLY A 87 5.54 -8.63 -29.76
CA GLY A 87 6.01 -7.61 -28.83
C GLY A 87 5.80 -8.03 -27.37
N THR A 88 6.86 -7.93 -26.59
CA THR A 88 6.88 -8.07 -25.14
C THR A 88 6.65 -6.71 -24.47
N ASP A 89 5.98 -6.73 -23.33
CA ASP A 89 5.47 -5.64 -22.47
C ASP A 89 4.15 -4.95 -22.87
N GLU A 90 3.10 -5.34 -22.13
CA GLU A 90 1.70 -4.86 -22.14
C GLU A 90 1.56 -3.34 -21.92
N TRP A 91 2.59 -2.67 -21.41
CA TRP A 91 2.56 -1.28 -20.97
C TRP A 91 3.63 -0.45 -21.69
N ALA A 92 3.26 0.75 -22.13
CA ALA A 92 4.18 1.78 -22.62
C ALA A 92 4.33 2.85 -21.53
N PHE A 93 5.55 3.02 -21.00
CA PHE A 93 5.85 3.97 -19.93
C PHE A 93 6.13 5.37 -20.48
N HIS A 94 5.65 6.38 -19.78
CA HIS A 94 5.94 7.79 -20.05
C HIS A 94 7.28 8.17 -19.42
N ALA A 95 8.26 8.56 -20.25
CA ALA A 95 9.62 8.89 -19.80
C ALA A 95 9.65 10.03 -18.77
N ASP A 96 8.83 11.06 -18.97
CA ASP A 96 8.74 12.20 -18.04
C ASP A 96 8.19 11.78 -16.67
N ALA A 97 7.24 10.85 -16.63
CA ALA A 97 6.69 10.32 -15.39
C ALA A 97 7.69 9.41 -14.65
N LEU A 98 8.49 8.62 -15.38
CA LEU A 98 9.59 7.86 -14.80
C LEU A 98 10.64 8.80 -14.18
N ALA A 99 11.06 9.83 -14.91
CA ALA A 99 12.02 10.82 -14.42
C ALA A 99 11.49 11.61 -13.23
N TRP A 100 10.20 11.98 -13.24
CA TRP A 100 9.54 12.62 -12.09
C TRP A 100 9.53 11.70 -10.87
N GLY A 101 9.16 10.42 -11.03
CA GLY A 101 9.16 9.43 -9.95
C GLY A 101 10.55 9.22 -9.35
N GLU A 102 11.57 9.11 -10.20
CA GLU A 102 12.98 9.00 -9.80
C GLU A 102 13.41 10.21 -8.95
N ALA A 103 13.03 11.44 -9.35
CA ALA A 103 13.31 12.64 -8.58
C ALA A 103 12.63 12.63 -7.19
N ARG A 104 11.37 12.16 -7.11
CA ARG A 104 10.66 12.03 -5.82
C ARG A 104 11.30 10.99 -4.91
N LEU A 105 11.76 9.87 -5.47
CA LEU A 105 12.44 8.81 -4.68
C LEU A 105 13.78 9.26 -4.11
N ARG A 106 14.52 10.11 -4.84
CA ARG A 106 15.76 10.74 -4.36
C ARG A 106 15.55 11.55 -3.07
N GLU A 107 14.38 12.17 -2.95
CA GLU A 107 13.97 13.06 -1.84
C GLU A 107 13.10 12.33 -0.79
N ALA A 108 12.78 11.05 -1.01
CA ALA A 108 11.81 10.32 -0.18
C ALA A 108 12.32 10.05 1.24
N THR A 109 13.63 9.93 1.43
CA THR A 109 14.24 9.67 2.75
C THR A 109 15.00 10.90 3.27
N PRO A 110 15.02 11.15 4.60
CA PRO A 110 14.48 10.32 5.68
C PRO A 110 12.95 10.37 5.79
N CYS A 111 12.34 9.30 6.33
CA CYS A 111 10.91 9.20 6.62
C CYS A 111 10.63 8.15 7.71
N ASP A 112 9.39 8.01 8.21
CA ASP A 112 9.01 6.87 9.05
C ASP A 112 8.74 5.63 8.17
N VAL A 113 7.94 5.83 7.12
CA VAL A 113 7.48 4.79 6.21
C VAL A 113 7.88 5.14 4.78
N LEU A 114 8.63 4.25 4.13
CA LEU A 114 8.90 4.30 2.69
C LEU A 114 8.03 3.26 1.98
N ILE A 115 7.35 3.64 0.90
CA ILE A 115 6.65 2.67 0.04
C ILE A 115 7.18 2.80 -1.38
N VAL A 116 7.54 1.66 -1.97
CA VAL A 116 7.90 1.58 -3.40
C VAL A 116 7.03 0.52 -4.03
N ASP A 117 6.00 0.97 -4.76
CA ASP A 117 5.05 0.09 -5.43
C ASP A 117 5.53 -0.29 -6.85
N GLU A 118 5.74 -1.59 -7.04
CA GLU A 118 6.24 -2.26 -8.24
C GLU A 118 7.71 -1.96 -8.57
N LEU A 119 8.65 -2.55 -7.81
CA LEU A 119 10.02 -2.71 -8.28
C LEU A 119 10.10 -3.92 -9.23
N GLY A 120 10.48 -3.65 -10.48
CA GLY A 120 10.40 -4.60 -11.57
C GLY A 120 11.76 -5.02 -12.14
N PRO A 121 11.75 -5.66 -13.34
CA PRO A 121 12.98 -6.04 -14.02
C PRO A 121 13.83 -4.83 -14.42
N LEU A 122 13.19 -3.69 -14.75
CA LEU A 122 13.89 -2.44 -15.07
C LEU A 122 14.87 -2.09 -13.94
N GLU A 123 14.40 -2.06 -12.70
CA GLU A 123 15.23 -1.66 -11.59
C GLU A 123 16.19 -2.76 -11.14
N LEU A 124 15.69 -3.98 -10.98
CA LEU A 124 16.44 -5.07 -10.32
C LEU A 124 17.41 -5.81 -11.24
N VAL A 125 17.17 -5.78 -12.56
CA VAL A 125 17.94 -6.55 -13.55
C VAL A 125 18.64 -5.64 -14.55
N HIS A 126 17.94 -4.62 -15.06
CA HIS A 126 18.47 -3.78 -16.13
C HIS A 126 19.22 -2.55 -15.64
N GLY A 127 19.07 -2.15 -14.37
CA GLY A 127 19.70 -0.93 -13.85
C GLY A 127 19.05 0.34 -14.40
N GLU A 128 17.79 0.26 -14.82
CA GLU A 128 17.00 1.34 -15.41
C GLU A 128 15.78 1.66 -14.51
N GLY A 129 14.93 2.60 -14.94
CA GLY A 129 13.72 2.98 -14.21
C GLY A 129 14.04 3.73 -12.91
N TRP A 130 13.42 3.32 -11.80
CA TRP A 130 13.54 3.98 -10.51
C TRP A 130 14.76 3.54 -9.67
N GLN A 131 15.98 3.82 -10.14
CA GLN A 131 17.22 3.45 -9.44
C GLN A 131 17.37 4.13 -8.07
N GLU A 132 16.80 5.32 -7.87
CA GLU A 132 16.79 5.99 -6.58
C GLU A 132 15.96 5.24 -5.53
N ALA A 133 15.01 4.39 -5.93
CA ALA A 133 14.34 3.50 -4.98
C ALA A 133 15.33 2.52 -4.33
N LEU A 134 16.23 1.92 -5.12
CA LEU A 134 17.25 1.00 -4.61
C LEU A 134 18.22 1.73 -3.67
N THR A 135 18.66 2.93 -4.08
CA THR A 135 19.51 3.80 -3.27
C THR A 135 18.85 4.19 -1.95
N ALA A 136 17.58 4.61 -1.96
CA ALA A 136 16.81 4.96 -0.77
C ALA A 136 16.66 3.74 0.16
N LEU A 137 16.36 2.57 -0.40
CA LEU A 137 16.29 1.32 0.35
C LEU A 137 17.63 1.02 1.02
N GLU A 138 18.75 1.09 0.32
CA GLU A 138 20.09 0.82 0.86
C GLU A 138 20.54 1.79 1.95
N ARG A 139 20.15 3.06 1.83
CA ARG A 139 20.43 4.09 2.86
C ARG A 139 19.77 3.76 4.20
N ARG A 140 18.66 3.02 4.20
CA ARG A 140 17.93 2.60 5.41
C ARG A 140 17.53 3.77 6.31
N ALA A 141 17.35 4.97 5.73
CA ALA A 141 16.91 6.18 6.42
C ALA A 141 15.37 6.20 6.57
N PHE A 142 14.82 5.09 7.05
CA PHE A 142 13.41 4.89 7.35
C PHE A 142 13.26 3.92 8.50
N ARG A 143 12.07 3.84 9.12
CA ARG A 143 11.79 2.82 10.14
C ARG A 143 11.27 1.53 9.50
N LEU A 144 10.36 1.66 8.53
CA LEU A 144 9.80 0.57 7.74
C LEU A 144 9.75 0.94 6.26
N ALA A 145 10.13 0.02 5.38
CA ALA A 145 9.88 0.11 3.95
C ALA A 145 8.98 -1.04 3.48
N LEU A 146 7.99 -0.72 2.67
CA LEU A 146 7.15 -1.67 1.95
C LEU A 146 7.53 -1.63 0.47
N VAL A 147 7.98 -2.76 -0.05
CA VAL A 147 8.45 -2.87 -1.43
C VAL A 147 7.63 -3.93 -2.14
N VAL A 148 6.88 -3.54 -3.16
CA VAL A 148 6.07 -4.48 -3.94
C VAL A 148 6.93 -5.12 -5.03
N ILE A 149 7.00 -6.45 -5.02
CA ILE A 149 7.83 -7.27 -5.90
C ILE A 149 6.96 -8.35 -6.54
N ARG A 150 7.10 -8.55 -7.85
CA ARG A 150 6.43 -9.66 -8.55
C ARG A 150 7.01 -11.01 -8.14
N PRO A 151 6.21 -12.09 -8.06
CA PRO A 151 6.69 -13.39 -7.61
C PRO A 151 7.96 -13.88 -8.34
N GLU A 152 8.02 -13.64 -9.65
CA GLU A 152 9.15 -14.01 -10.52
C GLU A 152 10.47 -13.27 -10.19
N LEU A 153 10.41 -12.14 -9.47
CA LEU A 153 11.58 -11.34 -9.06
C LEU A 153 11.90 -11.49 -7.56
N LEU A 154 11.15 -12.31 -6.83
CA LEU A 154 11.27 -12.42 -5.38
C LEU A 154 12.67 -12.90 -4.97
N GLU A 155 13.23 -13.90 -5.65
CA GLU A 155 14.57 -14.41 -5.32
C GLU A 155 15.66 -13.36 -5.59
N THR A 156 15.53 -12.58 -6.67
CA THR A 156 16.44 -11.44 -6.94
C THR A 156 16.36 -10.40 -5.81
N ALA A 157 15.15 -10.06 -5.36
CA ALA A 157 14.96 -9.13 -4.25
C ALA A 157 15.49 -9.68 -2.91
N ARG A 158 15.30 -10.98 -2.64
CA ARG A 158 15.82 -11.65 -1.43
C ARG A 158 17.35 -11.74 -1.43
N ALA A 159 17.97 -11.95 -2.58
CA ALA A 159 19.43 -11.91 -2.71
C ALA A 159 19.98 -10.51 -2.38
N ARG A 160 19.28 -9.44 -2.78
CA ARG A 160 19.66 -8.05 -2.46
C ARG A 160 19.36 -7.67 -1.01
N TRP A 161 18.25 -8.15 -0.45
CA TRP A 161 17.84 -7.88 0.93
C TRP A 161 17.52 -9.18 1.70
N PRO A 162 18.54 -9.95 2.12
CA PRO A 162 18.35 -11.23 2.81
C PRO A 162 17.55 -11.15 4.11
N GLU A 163 17.63 -10.01 4.80
CA GLU A 163 16.95 -9.74 6.08
C GLU A 163 15.50 -9.24 5.89
N ALA A 164 15.03 -9.10 4.64
CA ALA A 164 13.70 -8.59 4.39
C ALA A 164 12.63 -9.63 4.76
N GLN A 165 11.62 -9.19 5.51
CA GLN A 165 10.44 -10.00 5.75
C GLN A 165 9.63 -10.08 4.45
N VAL A 166 9.15 -11.27 4.08
CA VAL A 166 8.28 -11.45 2.92
C VAL A 166 6.85 -11.59 3.41
N VAL A 167 5.92 -10.89 2.75
CA VAL A 167 4.49 -11.14 2.89
C VAL A 167 3.89 -11.44 1.53
N VAL A 168 3.25 -12.60 1.44
CA VAL A 168 2.60 -13.10 0.24
C VAL A 168 1.11 -12.77 0.34
N LEU A 169 0.56 -12.17 -0.71
CA LEU A 169 -0.89 -12.01 -0.89
C LEU A 169 -1.36 -13.09 -1.86
N ASP A 170 -2.29 -13.92 -1.40
CA ASP A 170 -2.93 -14.95 -2.24
C ASP A 170 -4.02 -14.36 -3.14
N ASP A 171 -4.40 -15.12 -4.17
CA ASP A 171 -5.48 -14.76 -5.08
C ASP A 171 -6.83 -14.63 -4.34
N GLY A 172 -7.41 -13.44 -4.41
CA GLY A 172 -8.77 -13.15 -3.97
C GLY A 172 -9.29 -11.90 -4.66
N PRO A 173 -10.53 -11.88 -5.16
CA PRO A 173 -11.08 -10.72 -5.84
C PRO A 173 -11.04 -9.50 -4.91
N ASP A 174 -10.53 -8.39 -5.42
CA ASP A 174 -10.63 -7.07 -4.78
C ASP A 174 -11.99 -6.47 -5.11
N GLU A 175 -13.05 -7.00 -4.48
CA GLU A 175 -14.35 -6.35 -4.50
C GLU A 175 -14.59 -5.68 -3.14
N GLY A 176 -14.46 -4.35 -3.11
CA GLY A 176 -14.70 -3.58 -1.90
C GLY A 176 -14.16 -2.16 -1.95
N LEU A 177 -14.53 -1.41 -2.98
CA LEU A 177 -14.41 0.05 -3.03
C LEU A 177 -15.68 0.65 -2.42
N VAL A 178 -15.80 0.62 -1.08
CA VAL A 178 -16.70 1.52 -0.33
C VAL A 178 -15.98 1.93 0.95
N THR A 179 -15.58 3.19 1.01
CA THR A 179 -15.13 3.88 2.20
C THR A 179 -16.20 3.76 3.29
N ARG A 180 -15.96 2.91 4.30
CA ARG A 180 -16.63 3.08 5.60
C ARG A 180 -15.56 3.53 6.58
N SER A 181 -15.62 4.83 6.89
CA SER A 181 -14.99 5.45 8.04
C SER A 181 -14.94 4.50 9.22
N LEU A 182 -13.74 4.32 9.77
CA LEU A 182 -13.55 3.82 11.12
C LEU A 182 -14.04 4.91 12.09
N ALA A 183 -15.36 5.01 12.24
CA ALA A 183 -15.98 5.72 13.35
C ALA A 183 -16.42 4.66 14.37
N SER A 184 -15.72 4.65 15.51
CA SER A 184 -16.23 4.42 16.87
C SER A 184 -17.59 3.71 17.01
N ASN A 185 -17.64 2.56 17.70
CA ASN A 185 -18.05 2.58 19.11
C ASN A 185 -17.97 1.23 19.83
N ALA A 186 -17.76 1.39 21.13
CA ALA A 186 -17.83 0.37 22.17
C ALA A 186 -19.28 -0.03 22.53
N LYS A 187 -19.38 -1.23 23.11
CA LYS A 187 -20.43 -1.76 24.03
C LYS A 187 -21.85 -2.08 23.51
N ALA A 188 -22.06 -3.40 23.40
CA ALA A 188 -23.12 -4.25 23.98
C ALA A 188 -24.45 -3.69 24.54
N SER A 189 -25.53 -4.40 24.13
CA SER A 189 -26.77 -4.80 24.84
C SER A 189 -27.83 -3.74 25.20
N THR A 190 -29.09 -3.91 24.75
CA THR A 190 -30.19 -4.70 25.37
C THR A 190 -31.46 -4.65 24.52
N GLU A 191 -32.37 -5.60 24.80
CA GLU A 191 -33.63 -5.97 24.15
C GLU A 191 -34.69 -4.87 23.91
N GLY A 192 -35.64 -5.15 23.00
CA GLY A 192 -37.05 -4.88 23.28
C GLY A 192 -37.92 -4.36 22.12
N ASP A 193 -38.81 -5.24 21.67
CA ASP A 193 -40.21 -4.98 21.29
C ASP A 193 -40.65 -4.73 19.83
N ARG A 194 -41.89 -5.14 19.61
CA ARG A 194 -42.51 -5.70 18.41
C ARG A 194 -43.25 -4.72 17.47
N ASP A 195 -43.64 -5.31 16.33
CA ASP A 195 -44.87 -5.16 15.54
C ASP A 195 -44.98 -4.14 14.38
N ASP A 196 -45.10 -4.76 13.19
CA ASP A 196 -46.18 -4.66 12.20
C ASP A 196 -46.10 -3.79 10.92
N ALA A 197 -46.49 -4.49 9.85
CA ALA A 197 -47.19 -4.07 8.62
C ALA A 197 -46.42 -3.64 7.35
N LEU A 198 -46.21 -4.63 6.47
CA LEU A 198 -46.76 -4.78 5.10
C LEU A 198 -46.66 -3.62 4.08
N ALA A 199 -45.90 -3.81 2.98
CA ALA A 199 -46.43 -4.03 1.61
C ALA A 199 -45.42 -3.81 0.45
N HIS A 200 -45.33 -4.85 -0.39
CA HIS A 200 -45.11 -4.90 -1.85
C HIS A 200 -43.86 -4.34 -2.57
N ALA A 201 -43.08 -5.32 -3.08
CA ALA A 201 -42.63 -5.49 -4.47
C ALA A 201 -41.43 -4.69 -5.00
N ALA A 202 -40.25 -5.33 -5.02
CA ALA A 202 -39.38 -5.40 -6.19
C ALA A 202 -38.51 -6.66 -6.09
N ALA A 203 -38.59 -7.51 -7.11
CA ALA A 203 -37.80 -8.73 -7.21
C ALA A 203 -36.33 -8.42 -7.56
N SER A 204 -35.44 -9.04 -6.81
CA SER A 204 -34.19 -9.65 -7.28
C SER A 204 -33.06 -8.74 -7.78
N SER A 205 -32.20 -8.32 -6.86
CA SER A 205 -30.76 -8.65 -6.94
C SER A 205 -30.11 -8.39 -5.58
N GLU A 206 -30.20 -9.35 -4.67
CA GLU A 206 -29.32 -9.36 -3.49
C GLU A 206 -27.86 -9.41 -3.99
N PRO A 207 -26.95 -8.56 -3.48
CA PRO A 207 -25.54 -8.75 -3.74
C PRO A 207 -25.15 -10.09 -3.11
N ARG A 208 -24.72 -11.04 -3.94
CA ARG A 208 -24.15 -12.30 -3.46
C ARG A 208 -22.82 -11.99 -2.80
N ASP A 209 -22.88 -11.58 -1.54
CA ASP A 209 -21.70 -11.40 -0.70
C ASP A 209 -21.05 -12.77 -0.51
N SER A 210 -20.00 -13.01 -1.29
CA SER A 210 -19.38 -14.32 -1.40
C SER A 210 -18.47 -14.53 -0.18
N PRO A 211 -18.53 -15.67 0.54
CA PRO A 211 -17.76 -15.90 1.78
C PRO A 211 -16.24 -15.65 1.65
N LYS A 212 -15.70 -15.76 0.43
CA LYS A 212 -14.28 -15.53 0.13
C LYS A 212 -13.87 -14.04 0.15
N ALA A 213 -14.75 -13.11 -0.19
CA ALA A 213 -14.43 -11.67 -0.26
C ALA A 213 -14.32 -11.04 1.14
N CYS A 214 -15.23 -11.40 2.06
CA CYS A 214 -15.19 -10.96 3.45
C CYS A 214 -13.94 -11.50 4.20
N ALA A 215 -13.52 -12.73 3.88
CA ALA A 215 -12.30 -13.33 4.42
C ALA A 215 -11.04 -12.57 3.99
N SER A 216 -10.92 -12.18 2.71
CA SER A 216 -9.74 -11.47 2.18
C SER A 216 -9.62 -10.04 2.70
N ALA A 217 -10.73 -9.32 2.88
CA ALA A 217 -10.73 -7.98 3.49
C ALA A 217 -10.26 -8.02 4.96
N SER A 218 -10.69 -9.03 5.71
CA SER A 218 -10.29 -9.26 7.11
C SER A 218 -8.81 -9.66 7.23
N GLU A 219 -8.29 -10.43 6.28
CA GLU A 219 -6.87 -10.77 6.15
C GLU A 219 -5.99 -9.52 6.01
N ARG A 220 -6.36 -8.64 5.06
CA ARG A 220 -5.62 -7.42 4.75
C ARG A 220 -5.60 -6.45 5.93
N ALA A 221 -6.72 -6.31 6.64
CA ALA A 221 -6.78 -5.50 7.86
C ALA A 221 -5.83 -6.03 8.95
N ARG A 222 -5.79 -7.35 9.18
CA ARG A 222 -4.83 -7.97 10.10
C ARG A 222 -3.39 -7.75 9.67
N GLN A 223 -3.10 -7.82 8.38
CA GLN A 223 -1.75 -7.61 7.85
C GLN A 223 -1.29 -6.15 8.04
N ILE A 224 -2.16 -5.17 7.76
CA ILE A 224 -1.90 -3.75 8.05
C ILE A 224 -1.62 -3.56 9.54
N ALA A 225 -2.46 -4.11 10.42
CA ALA A 225 -2.29 -3.99 11.87
C ALA A 225 -0.95 -4.60 12.34
N ARG A 226 -0.58 -5.79 11.83
CA ARG A 226 0.73 -6.41 12.11
C ARG A 226 1.88 -5.52 11.66
N LEU A 227 1.81 -4.96 10.46
CA LEU A 227 2.84 -4.05 9.96
C LEU A 227 2.92 -2.76 10.79
N LEU A 228 1.80 -2.16 11.16
CA LEU A 228 1.78 -0.96 12.01
C LEU A 228 2.30 -1.25 13.43
N SER A 229 2.01 -2.41 14.01
CA SER A 229 2.57 -2.80 15.32
C SER A 229 4.10 -2.87 15.30
N THR A 230 4.71 -3.08 14.13
CA THR A 230 6.17 -3.11 13.99
C THR A 230 6.81 -1.73 14.07
N LEU A 231 6.01 -0.68 13.88
CA LEU A 231 6.43 0.71 13.98
C LEU A 231 6.29 1.26 15.40
N GLU A 232 6.08 0.42 16.42
CA GLU A 232 5.93 0.81 17.83
C GLU A 232 5.14 2.11 17.98
N ILE A 233 4.04 2.24 17.24
CA ILE A 233 3.17 3.41 17.34
C ILE A 233 2.57 3.32 18.73
N PRO A 234 2.86 4.25 19.66
CA PRO A 234 2.21 4.24 20.95
C PRO A 234 0.72 4.35 20.68
N GLY A 235 -0.02 3.28 20.99
CA GLY A 235 -1.47 3.23 20.77
C GLY A 235 -2.08 4.46 21.41
N GLY A 236 -2.91 5.17 20.65
CA GLY A 236 -3.62 6.35 21.15
C GLY A 236 -4.33 5.99 22.44
N SER A 237 -3.74 6.40 23.56
CA SER A 237 -4.40 6.38 24.85
C SER A 237 -5.56 7.35 24.71
N GLY A 238 -6.77 6.82 24.70
CA GLY A 238 -7.98 7.58 24.92
C GLY A 238 -7.74 8.47 26.13
N ASP A 239 -7.85 9.76 25.89
CA ASP A 239 -7.76 10.80 26.90
C ASP A 239 -9.00 10.66 27.79
N ASP A 240 -8.88 9.81 28.82
CA ASP A 240 -9.75 9.87 29.99
C ASP A 240 -9.33 11.11 30.78
N ARG A 241 -10.01 12.23 30.49
CA ARG A 241 -9.93 13.45 31.29
C ARG A 241 -11.34 13.87 31.69
N GLY A 242 -11.65 13.52 32.94
CA GLY A 242 -11.99 14.49 34.01
C GLY A 242 -13.37 15.12 33.95
#